data_AF-A0A1Q9BW81-F1
#
_entry.id   AF-A0A1Q9BW81-F1
#
_cell.length_a   1.000
_cell.length_b   1.000
_cell.length_c   1.000
_cell.angle_alpha   90.00
_cell.angle_beta   90.00
_cell.angle_gamma   90.00
#
_symmetry.space_group_name_H-M   'P 1'
#
loop_
_entity.id
_entity.type
_entity.pdbx_description
1 polymer ?
#
loop_
_entity_poly.entity_id
_entity_poly.type
_entity_poly.pdbx_seq_one_letter_code
_entity_poly.pdbx_strand_id
1 'polypeptide(L)'
;MDAGNMMQGNWNVKASTKLVAQLGRQRQWQEVVEVLQDTCRVRVAVDHVLLSTAVTACGVPVAWESVLALLQQAEDALCLTTSLFHSGMESLVKAGCWKWAMLLFHQMSHADIRKSVLSYNSAIKAAAAGQQWPAASALLQDLRDSSLRCDTILCGSVMTACARAGCWEVALRLHEDMSALSVPTDALVVDAMIRSCEPGGKWAVAMHLLQSLPDLAILPDLRLYNTVLGVCSAAGQWQQGAGLLERARNAALQPDAFSFSEGSGRMPEPDYKTRHEFTGSGLEPRELEALVATLPLLLEEEDEGLVAVAKPSGISSEKALEAMAASLSKPLFAVSRLDLPTSGVLPAALGTEQSPEARWYLAQFAAHSLVEKTYLCLCQGTEGSLAEVGAEGSVELPLKVVATSRSTSRAVPSAEGKRARTDFQVLAVFAEATSQLSLIEARPRTGRLHQIRAHLAALGAPLVGDHLYGAQ
;
A
#
# COMPACT_ATOMS: atom_id res chain seq x y z
N MET A 1 -30.79 -15.17 -18.00
CA MET A 1 -32.00 -15.99 -17.76
C MET A 1 -32.67 -15.37 -16.56
N ASP A 2 -33.65 -14.52 -16.82
CA ASP A 2 -34.33 -13.74 -15.80
C ASP A 2 -35.23 -14.63 -14.94
N ALA A 3 -35.32 -14.33 -13.64
CA ALA A 3 -36.19 -15.02 -12.69
C ALA A 3 -37.65 -15.11 -13.16
N GLY A 4 -38.10 -14.17 -14.01
CA GLY A 4 -39.43 -14.18 -14.63
C GLY A 4 -39.67 -15.31 -15.66
N ASN A 5 -38.63 -15.83 -16.32
CA ASN A 5 -38.78 -16.85 -17.37
C ASN A 5 -38.82 -18.30 -16.83
N MET A 6 -38.62 -18.51 -15.52
CA MET A 6 -38.72 -19.83 -14.88
C MET A 6 -40.09 -20.16 -14.27
N MET A 7 -41.03 -19.21 -14.27
CA MET A 7 -42.40 -19.40 -13.75
C MET A 7 -43.22 -20.46 -14.49
N GLN A 8 -42.78 -20.95 -15.66
CA GLN A 8 -43.57 -21.86 -16.51
C GLN A 8 -42.94 -23.24 -16.81
N GLY A 9 -41.80 -23.62 -16.20
CA GLY A 9 -41.18 -24.92 -16.53
C GLY A 9 -40.30 -25.54 -15.46
N ASN A 10 -40.76 -26.67 -14.91
CA ASN A 10 -39.99 -27.67 -14.14
C ASN A 10 -39.05 -27.12 -13.07
N TRP A 11 -39.65 -26.61 -12.00
CA TRP A 11 -38.92 -26.29 -10.79
C TRP A 11 -38.39 -27.55 -10.11
N ASN A 12 -37.07 -27.72 -10.12
CA ASN A 12 -36.38 -28.85 -9.51
C ASN A 12 -35.08 -28.39 -8.86
N VAL A 13 -34.57 -29.19 -7.92
CA VAL A 13 -33.39 -28.88 -7.10
C VAL A 13 -32.16 -28.52 -7.95
N LYS A 14 -31.97 -29.16 -9.11
CA LYS A 14 -30.84 -28.89 -10.01
C LYS A 14 -30.95 -27.52 -10.68
N ALA A 15 -32.15 -27.13 -11.09
CA ALA A 15 -32.41 -25.81 -11.67
C ALA A 15 -32.23 -24.70 -10.63
N SER A 16 -32.78 -24.89 -9.42
CA SER A 16 -32.60 -23.96 -8.30
C SER A 16 -31.13 -23.82 -7.89
N THR A 17 -30.37 -24.92 -7.84
CA THR A 17 -28.93 -24.89 -7.51
C THR A 17 -28.12 -24.10 -8.53
N LYS A 18 -28.40 -24.27 -9.84
CA LYS A 18 -27.73 -23.50 -10.90
C LYS A 18 -28.05 -22.01 -10.82
N LEU A 19 -29.30 -21.67 -10.54
CA LEU A 19 -29.74 -20.28 -10.40
C LEU A 19 -29.07 -19.62 -9.19
N VAL A 20 -29.09 -20.28 -8.03
CA VAL A 20 -28.40 -19.81 -6.81
C VAL A 20 -26.90 -19.62 -7.04
N ALA A 21 -26.23 -20.55 -7.73
CA ALA A 21 -24.80 -20.41 -8.08
C ALA A 21 -24.52 -19.26 -9.06
N GLN A 22 -25.45 -18.93 -9.95
CA GLN A 22 -25.33 -17.80 -10.86
C GLN A 22 -25.51 -16.48 -10.12
N LEU A 23 -26.54 -16.36 -9.29
CA LEU A 23 -26.82 -15.17 -8.48
C LEU A 23 -25.69 -14.90 -7.46
N GLY A 24 -25.11 -15.96 -6.88
CA GLY A 24 -23.92 -15.84 -6.04
C GLY A 24 -22.72 -15.22 -6.76
N ARG A 25 -22.51 -15.55 -8.04
CA ARG A 25 -21.45 -14.92 -8.87
C ARG A 25 -21.75 -13.45 -9.16
N GLN A 26 -23.03 -13.07 -9.22
CA GLN A 26 -23.48 -11.69 -9.43
C GLN A 26 -23.60 -10.90 -8.12
N ARG A 27 -23.24 -11.50 -6.98
CA ARG A 27 -23.34 -10.91 -5.62
C ARG A 27 -24.76 -10.48 -5.21
N GLN A 28 -25.78 -11.04 -5.83
CA GLN A 28 -27.20 -10.79 -5.52
C GLN A 28 -27.70 -11.76 -4.44
N TRP A 29 -27.26 -11.57 -3.20
CA TRP A 29 -27.58 -12.48 -2.09
C TRP A 29 -29.06 -12.45 -1.69
N GLN A 30 -29.77 -11.34 -1.90
CA GLN A 30 -31.20 -11.20 -1.58
C GLN A 30 -32.05 -12.13 -2.46
N GLU A 31 -31.78 -12.13 -3.76
CA GLU A 31 -32.45 -12.99 -4.74
C GLU A 31 -32.16 -14.48 -4.47
N VAL A 32 -30.97 -14.81 -3.95
CA VAL A 32 -30.65 -16.19 -3.51
C VAL A 32 -31.59 -16.64 -2.39
N VAL A 33 -31.86 -15.77 -1.40
CA VAL A 33 -32.76 -16.09 -0.29
C VAL A 33 -34.21 -16.20 -0.78
N GLU A 34 -34.65 -15.33 -1.69
CA GLU A 34 -35.99 -15.40 -2.29
C GLU A 34 -36.20 -16.71 -3.06
N VAL A 35 -35.24 -17.10 -3.90
CA VAL A 35 -35.28 -18.37 -4.65
C VAL A 35 -35.38 -19.57 -3.70
N LEU A 36 -34.68 -19.54 -2.57
CA LEU A 36 -34.78 -20.60 -1.55
C LEU A 36 -36.12 -20.62 -0.82
N GLN A 37 -36.65 -19.45 -0.45
CA GLN A 37 -37.96 -19.34 0.19
C GLN A 37 -39.06 -19.86 -0.71
N ASP A 38 -39.01 -19.51 -1.99
CA ASP A 38 -39.93 -20.04 -2.98
C ASP A 38 -39.74 -21.57 -3.08
N THR A 39 -38.50 -22.11 -2.98
CA THR A 39 -38.18 -23.55 -3.11
C THR A 39 -38.88 -24.35 -2.03
N CYS A 40 -38.91 -23.79 -0.83
CA CYS A 40 -39.66 -24.32 0.30
C CYS A 40 -41.19 -24.22 0.08
N ARG A 41 -41.70 -23.11 -0.48
CA ARG A 41 -43.13 -22.92 -0.77
C ARG A 41 -43.68 -23.93 -1.77
N VAL A 42 -42.90 -24.27 -2.80
CA VAL A 42 -43.29 -25.26 -3.83
C VAL A 42 -43.09 -26.72 -3.34
N ARG A 43 -42.70 -26.93 -2.08
CA ARG A 43 -42.45 -28.24 -1.46
C ARG A 43 -41.41 -29.10 -2.20
N VAL A 44 -40.47 -28.45 -2.89
CA VAL A 44 -39.32 -29.15 -3.46
C VAL A 44 -38.39 -29.50 -2.30
N ALA A 45 -38.01 -30.77 -2.19
CA ALA A 45 -37.08 -31.21 -1.15
C ALA A 45 -35.73 -30.51 -1.32
N VAL A 46 -35.42 -29.60 -0.40
CA VAL A 46 -34.15 -28.88 -0.39
C VAL A 46 -33.06 -29.88 0.03
N ASP A 47 -32.08 -30.11 -0.85
CA ASP A 47 -30.96 -30.98 -0.54
C ASP A 47 -29.76 -30.20 0.03
N HIS A 48 -28.80 -30.94 0.58
CA HIS A 48 -27.58 -30.38 1.16
C HIS A 48 -26.74 -29.58 0.13
N VAL A 49 -26.84 -29.89 -1.16
CA VAL A 49 -26.09 -29.21 -2.23
C VAL A 49 -26.66 -27.82 -2.49
N LEU A 50 -27.98 -27.70 -2.60
CA LEU A 50 -28.66 -26.42 -2.77
C LEU A 50 -28.41 -25.49 -1.56
N LEU A 51 -28.50 -26.03 -0.34
CA LEU A 51 -28.21 -25.28 0.89
C LEU A 51 -26.75 -24.85 0.97
N SER A 52 -25.79 -25.74 0.71
CA SER A 52 -24.36 -25.38 0.73
C SER A 52 -24.01 -24.31 -0.30
N THR A 53 -24.66 -24.36 -1.48
CA THR A 53 -24.46 -23.39 -2.56
C THR A 53 -25.02 -22.03 -2.16
N ALA A 54 -26.21 -21.99 -1.55
CA ALA A 54 -26.81 -20.75 -1.06
C ALA A 54 -26.04 -20.13 0.09
N VAL A 55 -25.61 -20.94 1.07
CA VAL A 55 -24.75 -20.51 2.17
C VAL A 55 -23.46 -19.88 1.64
N THR A 56 -22.83 -20.48 0.63
CA THR A 56 -21.62 -19.93 -0.01
C THR A 56 -21.93 -18.61 -0.73
N ALA A 57 -23.06 -18.51 -1.43
CA ALA A 57 -23.48 -17.31 -2.15
C ALA A 57 -23.84 -16.14 -1.21
N CYS A 58 -24.33 -16.44 0.00
CA CYS A 58 -24.63 -15.46 1.05
C CYS A 58 -23.40 -15.06 1.89
N GLY A 59 -22.20 -15.55 1.56
CA GLY A 59 -20.93 -15.22 2.24
C GLY A 59 -20.40 -13.81 1.97
N VAL A 60 -21.28 -12.80 2.03
CA VAL A 60 -20.98 -11.38 1.89
C VAL A 60 -21.14 -10.66 3.24
N PRO A 61 -20.40 -9.57 3.50
CA PRO A 61 -20.39 -8.89 4.81
C PRO A 61 -21.77 -8.42 5.31
N VAL A 62 -22.72 -8.20 4.40
CA VAL A 62 -24.07 -7.69 4.73
C VAL A 62 -25.08 -8.81 5.01
N ALA A 63 -24.77 -10.07 4.65
CA ALA A 63 -25.74 -11.18 4.64
C ALA A 63 -25.37 -12.36 5.56
N TRP A 64 -24.46 -12.17 6.52
CA TRP A 64 -24.03 -13.22 7.44
C TRP A 64 -25.16 -13.74 8.34
N GLU A 65 -26.16 -12.91 8.67
CA GLU A 65 -27.36 -13.34 9.40
C GLU A 65 -28.18 -14.34 8.60
N SER A 66 -28.28 -14.16 7.28
CA SER A 66 -28.95 -15.09 6.39
C SER A 66 -28.23 -16.44 6.35
N VAL A 67 -26.90 -16.47 6.43
CA VAL A 67 -26.13 -17.71 6.55
C VAL A 67 -26.52 -18.50 7.81
N LEU A 68 -26.67 -17.83 8.96
CA LEU A 68 -27.09 -18.47 10.20
C LEU A 68 -28.54 -18.98 10.14
N ALA A 69 -29.44 -18.19 9.56
CA ALA A 69 -30.83 -18.59 9.36
C ALA A 69 -30.95 -19.84 8.45
N LEU A 70 -30.14 -19.92 7.40
CA LEU A 70 -30.10 -21.07 6.50
C LEU A 70 -29.52 -22.33 7.17
N LEU A 71 -28.56 -22.17 8.08
CA LEU A 71 -28.01 -23.28 8.85
C LEU A 71 -29.03 -23.79 9.89
N GLN A 72 -29.76 -22.90 10.55
CA GLN A 72 -30.84 -23.27 11.47
C GLN A 72 -31.97 -23.99 10.75
N GLN A 73 -32.34 -23.53 9.55
CA GLN A 73 -33.32 -24.23 8.71
C GLN A 73 -32.85 -25.64 8.30
N ALA A 74 -31.54 -25.83 8.10
CA ALA A 74 -30.98 -27.14 7.79
C ALA A 74 -30.92 -28.08 9.01
N GLU A 75 -30.77 -27.53 10.22
CA GLU A 75 -30.88 -28.26 11.49
C GLU A 75 -32.30 -28.77 11.71
N ASP A 76 -33.31 -27.91 11.52
CA ASP A 76 -34.73 -28.28 11.58
C ASP A 76 -35.10 -29.36 10.54
N ALA A 77 -34.42 -29.36 9.39
CA ALA A 77 -34.59 -30.33 8.32
C ALA A 77 -33.73 -31.61 8.46
N LEU A 78 -32.97 -31.77 9.55
CA LEU A 78 -32.04 -32.89 9.78
C LEU A 78 -31.03 -33.13 8.64
N CYS A 79 -30.70 -32.09 7.88
CA CYS A 79 -29.84 -32.14 6.70
C CYS A 79 -28.43 -31.60 6.98
N LEU A 80 -28.00 -31.68 8.24
CA LEU A 80 -26.67 -31.25 8.66
C LEU A 80 -25.59 -32.19 8.13
N THR A 81 -24.71 -31.65 7.31
CA THR A 81 -23.57 -32.36 6.73
C THR A 81 -22.28 -31.62 7.04
N THR A 82 -21.17 -32.34 7.11
CA THR A 82 -19.83 -31.73 7.28
C THR A 82 -19.54 -30.67 6.21
N SER A 83 -20.04 -30.86 4.97
CA SER A 83 -19.91 -29.90 3.88
C SER A 83 -20.69 -28.61 4.13
N LEU A 84 -21.92 -28.71 4.67
CA LEU A 84 -22.74 -27.53 4.96
C LEU A 84 -22.12 -26.67 6.07
N PHE A 85 -21.63 -27.30 7.14
CA PHE A 85 -20.87 -26.60 8.18
C PHE A 85 -19.58 -25.97 7.63
N HIS A 86 -18.85 -26.69 6.76
CA HIS A 86 -17.64 -26.14 6.12
C HIS A 86 -17.95 -24.90 5.28
N SER A 87 -18.96 -24.96 4.42
CA SER A 87 -19.43 -23.82 3.61
C SER A 87 -19.94 -22.66 4.48
N GLY A 88 -20.62 -22.94 5.59
CA GLY A 88 -21.05 -21.95 6.57
C GLY A 88 -19.89 -21.25 7.25
N MET A 89 -18.89 -22.01 7.71
CA MET A 89 -17.69 -21.44 8.31
C MET A 89 -16.90 -20.60 7.29
N GLU A 90 -16.73 -21.08 6.05
CA GLU A 90 -15.98 -20.34 5.03
C GLU A 90 -16.68 -19.04 4.62
N SER A 91 -18.01 -19.08 4.46
CA SER A 91 -18.81 -17.89 4.14
C SER A 91 -18.79 -16.85 5.28
N LEU A 92 -18.84 -17.28 6.54
CA LEU A 92 -18.72 -16.39 7.70
C LEU A 92 -17.32 -15.78 7.84
N VAL A 93 -16.27 -16.52 7.50
CA VAL A 93 -14.89 -15.98 7.45
C VAL A 93 -14.80 -14.90 6.37
N LYS A 94 -15.37 -15.13 5.18
CA LYS A 94 -15.42 -14.12 4.09
C LYS A 94 -16.23 -12.89 4.47
N ALA A 95 -17.28 -13.05 5.27
CA ALA A 95 -18.09 -11.95 5.79
C ALA A 95 -17.43 -11.19 6.96
N GLY A 96 -16.28 -11.64 7.48
CA GLY A 96 -15.58 -11.02 8.62
C GLY A 96 -16.09 -11.43 10.00
N CYS A 97 -17.06 -12.34 10.06
CA CYS A 97 -17.77 -12.77 11.28
C CYS A 97 -17.12 -13.99 11.95
N TRP A 98 -15.84 -13.89 12.31
CA TRP A 98 -15.04 -15.02 12.82
C TRP A 98 -15.60 -15.69 14.09
N LYS A 99 -16.24 -14.93 14.99
CA LYS A 99 -16.84 -15.45 16.23
C LYS A 99 -17.93 -16.49 15.96
N TRP A 100 -18.75 -16.23 14.95
CA TRP A 100 -19.82 -17.13 14.53
C TRP A 100 -19.27 -18.39 13.85
N ALA A 101 -18.20 -18.27 13.06
CA ALA A 101 -17.52 -19.43 12.49
C ALA A 101 -16.93 -20.36 13.57
N MET A 102 -16.38 -19.80 14.66
CA MET A 102 -15.91 -20.57 15.81
C MET A 102 -17.06 -21.24 16.59
N LEU A 103 -18.20 -20.55 16.72
CA LEU A 103 -19.40 -21.12 17.33
C LEU A 103 -19.92 -22.33 16.53
N LEU A 104 -19.99 -22.21 15.20
CA LEU A 104 -20.38 -23.31 14.32
C LEU A 104 -19.43 -24.50 14.45
N PHE A 105 -18.12 -24.27 14.55
CA PHE A 105 -17.15 -25.35 14.76
C PHE A 105 -17.38 -26.10 16.09
N HIS A 106 -17.74 -25.37 17.15
CA HIS A 106 -18.07 -26.00 18.43
C HIS A 106 -19.38 -26.79 18.34
N GLN A 107 -20.40 -26.24 17.68
CA GLN A 107 -21.69 -26.89 17.44
C GLN A 107 -21.58 -28.21 16.67
N MET A 108 -20.60 -28.37 15.76
CA MET A 108 -20.35 -29.66 15.10
C MET A 108 -20.13 -30.80 16.11
N SER A 109 -19.52 -30.51 17.26
CA SER A 109 -19.29 -31.51 18.32
C SER A 109 -20.57 -31.89 19.05
N HIS A 110 -21.47 -30.91 19.26
CA HIS A 110 -22.78 -31.15 19.89
C HIS A 110 -23.77 -31.86 18.95
N ALA A 111 -23.58 -31.72 17.64
CA ALA A 111 -24.38 -32.38 16.61
C ALA A 111 -23.86 -33.79 16.23
N ASP A 112 -22.90 -34.35 16.97
CA ASP A 112 -22.23 -35.63 16.67
C ASP A 112 -21.59 -35.72 15.26
N ILE A 113 -21.26 -34.58 14.66
CA ILE A 113 -20.64 -34.53 13.33
C ILE A 113 -19.12 -34.60 13.49
N ARG A 114 -18.51 -35.62 12.87
CA ARG A 114 -17.05 -35.76 12.87
C ARG A 114 -16.39 -34.54 12.22
N LYS A 115 -15.55 -33.85 13.00
CA LYS A 115 -14.66 -32.80 12.50
C LYS A 115 -13.67 -33.40 11.51
N SER A 116 -13.50 -32.73 10.38
CA SER A 116 -12.55 -33.09 9.33
C SER A 116 -11.38 -32.10 9.31
N VAL A 117 -10.29 -32.44 8.62
CA VAL A 117 -9.16 -31.51 8.38
C VAL A 117 -9.64 -30.19 7.75
N LEU A 118 -10.64 -30.26 6.85
CA LEU A 118 -11.27 -29.08 6.24
C LEU A 118 -12.02 -28.21 7.27
N SER A 119 -12.65 -28.84 8.27
CA SER A 119 -13.35 -28.13 9.34
C SER A 119 -12.37 -27.37 10.24
N TYR A 120 -11.25 -28.00 10.60
CA TYR A 120 -10.17 -27.36 11.35
C TYR A 120 -9.50 -26.24 10.55
N ASN A 121 -9.26 -26.44 9.24
CA ASN A 121 -8.72 -25.41 8.36
C ASN A 121 -9.59 -24.14 8.35
N SER A 122 -10.92 -24.29 8.23
CA SER A 122 -11.83 -23.15 8.26
C SER A 122 -11.87 -22.47 9.64
N ALA A 123 -11.86 -23.23 10.73
CA ALA A 123 -11.85 -22.68 12.09
C ALA A 123 -10.55 -21.93 12.41
N ILE A 124 -9.40 -22.45 11.99
CA ILE A 124 -8.10 -21.79 12.15
C ILE A 124 -8.02 -20.52 11.31
N LYS A 125 -8.54 -20.53 10.07
CA LYS A 125 -8.65 -19.30 9.25
C LYS A 125 -9.55 -18.25 9.93
N ALA A 126 -10.64 -18.67 10.57
CA ALA A 126 -11.49 -17.79 11.35
C ALA A 126 -10.73 -17.19 12.54
N ALA A 127 -10.02 -18.02 13.31
CA ALA A 127 -9.19 -17.56 14.43
C ALA A 127 -8.10 -16.58 13.97
N ALA A 128 -7.48 -16.83 12.81
CA ALA A 128 -6.50 -15.92 12.19
C ALA A 128 -7.12 -14.57 11.81
N ALA A 129 -8.31 -14.57 11.20
CA ALA A 129 -9.05 -13.35 10.87
C ALA A 129 -9.44 -12.55 12.13
N GLY A 130 -9.77 -13.24 13.22
CA GLY A 130 -10.07 -12.64 14.52
C GLY A 130 -8.87 -12.28 15.38
N GLN A 131 -7.64 -12.47 14.89
CA GLN A 131 -6.38 -12.28 15.63
C GLN A 131 -6.31 -13.09 16.94
N GLN A 132 -7.01 -14.22 17.01
CA GLN A 132 -7.05 -15.12 18.17
C GLN A 132 -6.04 -16.25 18.02
N TRP A 133 -4.76 -15.94 18.12
CA TRP A 133 -3.69 -16.95 18.05
C TRP A 133 -3.82 -18.07 19.12
N PRO A 134 -4.27 -17.85 20.38
CA PRO A 134 -4.35 -18.93 21.36
C PRO A 134 -5.39 -19.97 20.96
N ALA A 135 -6.52 -19.51 20.39
CA ALA A 135 -7.55 -20.38 19.86
C ALA A 135 -7.05 -21.18 18.65
N ALA A 136 -6.28 -20.55 17.75
CA ALA A 136 -5.67 -21.24 16.62
C ALA A 136 -4.69 -22.34 17.05
N SER A 137 -3.84 -22.06 18.05
CA SER A 137 -2.90 -23.04 18.60
C SER A 137 -3.60 -24.18 19.35
N ALA A 138 -4.66 -23.88 20.11
CA ALA A 138 -5.47 -24.89 20.79
C ALA A 138 -6.16 -25.83 19.78
N LEU A 139 -6.70 -25.28 18.68
CA LEU A 139 -7.30 -26.08 17.60
C LEU A 139 -6.29 -26.99 16.90
N LEU A 140 -5.05 -26.53 16.74
CA LEU A 140 -3.97 -27.36 16.19
C LEU A 140 -3.61 -28.51 17.13
N GLN A 141 -3.58 -28.27 18.44
CA GLN A 141 -3.36 -29.33 19.44
C GLN A 141 -4.52 -30.34 19.45
N ASP A 142 -5.77 -29.86 19.46
CA ASP A 142 -6.98 -30.70 19.36
C ASP A 142 -6.97 -31.60 18.11
N LEU A 143 -6.48 -31.07 16.97
CA LEU A 143 -6.30 -31.84 15.74
C LEU A 143 -5.24 -32.95 15.89
N ARG A 144 -4.12 -32.67 16.57
CA ARG A 144 -3.06 -33.65 16.83
C ARG A 144 -3.55 -34.75 17.76
N ASP A 145 -4.27 -34.38 18.82
CA ASP A 145 -4.87 -35.31 19.79
C ASP A 145 -5.94 -36.18 19.11
N SER A 146 -6.63 -35.62 18.11
CA SER A 146 -7.57 -36.34 17.25
C SER A 146 -6.90 -37.27 16.21
N SER A 147 -5.57 -37.42 16.22
CA SER A 147 -4.77 -38.25 15.29
C SER A 147 -4.88 -37.89 13.80
N LEU A 148 -5.36 -36.69 13.48
CA LEU A 148 -5.45 -36.20 12.11
C LEU A 148 -4.09 -35.63 11.67
N ARG A 149 -3.72 -35.81 10.39
CA ARG A 149 -2.46 -35.26 9.87
C ARG A 149 -2.59 -33.76 9.64
N CYS A 150 -1.62 -33.00 10.14
CA CYS A 150 -1.45 -31.60 9.79
C CYS A 150 -1.07 -31.49 8.30
N ASP A 151 -1.72 -30.57 7.59
CA ASP A 151 -1.33 -30.19 6.24
C ASP A 151 -0.57 -28.83 6.26
N THR A 152 0.14 -28.51 5.18
CA THR A 152 0.88 -27.26 5.04
C THR A 152 -0.04 -26.02 5.13
N ILE A 153 -1.29 -26.14 4.69
CA ILE A 153 -2.28 -25.06 4.68
C ILE A 153 -2.70 -24.69 6.11
N LEU A 154 -2.84 -25.69 6.97
CA LEU A 154 -3.28 -25.59 8.36
C LEU A 154 -2.20 -24.93 9.19
N CYS A 155 -0.96 -25.42 9.06
CA CYS A 155 0.20 -24.80 9.70
C CYS A 155 0.41 -23.36 9.20
N GLY A 156 0.28 -23.10 7.89
CA GLY A 156 0.38 -21.75 7.33
C GLY A 156 -0.72 -20.79 7.83
N SER A 157 -1.93 -21.31 8.07
CA SER A 157 -3.04 -20.52 8.62
C SER A 157 -2.81 -20.17 10.09
N VAL A 158 -2.28 -21.10 10.90
CA VAL A 158 -1.86 -20.82 12.28
C VAL A 158 -0.69 -19.82 12.30
N MET A 159 0.29 -19.97 11.40
CA MET A 159 1.40 -19.02 11.28
C MET A 159 0.92 -17.62 10.90
N THR A 160 -0.06 -17.49 10.00
CA THR A 160 -0.68 -16.20 9.68
C THR A 160 -1.37 -15.59 10.90
N ALA A 161 -2.04 -16.40 11.73
CA ALA A 161 -2.62 -15.92 12.99
C ALA A 161 -1.54 -15.42 13.96
N CYS A 162 -0.45 -16.17 14.10
CA CYS A 162 0.69 -15.81 14.94
C CYS A 162 1.39 -14.54 14.41
N ALA A 163 1.45 -14.37 13.09
CA ALA A 163 2.00 -13.20 12.44
C ALA A 163 1.29 -11.92 12.84
N ARG A 164 -0.04 -11.92 12.75
CA ARG A 164 -0.89 -10.78 13.11
C ARG A 164 -0.87 -10.45 14.61
N ALA A 165 -0.65 -11.47 15.45
CA ALA A 165 -0.60 -11.30 16.90
C ALA A 165 0.81 -10.99 17.46
N GLY A 166 1.86 -11.12 16.65
CA GLY A 166 3.25 -10.90 17.08
C GLY A 166 3.85 -12.00 17.95
N CYS A 167 3.27 -13.21 17.92
CA CYS A 167 3.67 -14.33 18.77
C CYS A 167 4.72 -15.21 18.09
N TRP A 168 5.92 -14.65 17.87
CA TRP A 168 7.03 -15.29 17.19
C TRP A 168 7.51 -16.60 17.85
N GLU A 169 7.46 -16.71 19.18
CA GLU A 169 7.87 -17.92 19.92
C GLU A 169 7.01 -19.13 19.55
N VAL A 170 5.71 -18.90 19.39
CA VAL A 170 4.73 -19.92 18.99
C VAL A 170 4.95 -20.31 17.52
N ALA A 171 5.29 -19.33 16.68
CA ALA A 171 5.59 -19.58 15.26
C ALA A 171 6.87 -20.44 15.09
N LEU A 172 7.93 -20.19 15.87
CA LEU A 172 9.15 -20.99 15.86
C LEU A 172 8.91 -22.41 16.36
N ARG A 173 8.19 -22.57 17.47
CA ARG A 173 7.85 -23.89 18.01
C ARG A 173 7.02 -24.70 17.02
N LEU A 174 6.12 -24.03 16.30
CA LEU A 174 5.32 -24.66 15.25
C LEU A 174 6.21 -25.13 14.07
N HIS A 175 7.24 -24.37 13.71
CA HIS A 175 8.19 -24.79 12.68
C HIS A 175 9.03 -26.00 13.10
N GLU A 176 9.50 -26.04 14.35
CA GLU A 176 10.16 -27.22 14.92
C GLU A 176 9.25 -28.45 14.85
N ASP A 177 7.99 -28.30 15.25
CA ASP A 177 7.00 -29.38 15.14
C ASP A 177 6.74 -29.81 13.69
N MET A 178 6.70 -28.87 12.74
CA MET A 178 6.55 -29.19 11.30
C MET A 178 7.74 -29.98 10.77
N SER A 179 8.96 -29.62 11.20
CA SER A 179 10.18 -30.34 10.84
C SER A 179 10.19 -31.76 11.39
N ALA A 180 9.76 -31.95 12.65
CA ALA A 180 9.62 -33.26 13.28
C ALA A 180 8.57 -34.14 12.58
N LEU A 181 7.54 -33.53 12.01
CA LEU A 181 6.49 -34.20 11.25
C LEU A 181 6.82 -34.38 9.75
N SER A 182 8.03 -34.00 9.32
CA SER A 182 8.46 -34.05 7.91
C SER A 182 7.53 -33.29 6.95
N VAL A 183 6.88 -32.23 7.42
CA VAL A 183 6.06 -31.35 6.57
C VAL A 183 7.00 -30.37 5.87
N PRO A 184 6.95 -30.24 4.53
CA PRO A 184 7.84 -29.35 3.80
C PRO A 184 7.62 -27.90 4.24
N THR A 185 8.72 -27.24 4.60
CA THR A 185 8.76 -25.80 4.85
C THR A 185 8.97 -25.10 3.51
N ASP A 186 8.05 -24.21 3.16
CA ASP A 186 8.17 -23.37 1.96
C ASP A 186 8.51 -21.92 2.32
N ALA A 187 8.76 -21.10 1.31
CA ALA A 187 9.05 -19.68 1.49
C ALA A 187 7.89 -18.91 2.17
N LEU A 188 6.65 -19.40 2.06
CA LEU A 188 5.47 -18.77 2.67
C LEU A 188 5.45 -18.97 4.21
N VAL A 189 5.81 -20.17 4.66
CA VAL A 189 5.98 -20.50 6.09
C VAL A 189 7.08 -19.63 6.70
N VAL A 190 8.21 -19.46 6.01
CA VAL A 190 9.30 -18.59 6.49
C VAL A 190 8.91 -17.11 6.49
N ASP A 191 8.23 -16.64 5.45
CA ASP A 191 7.69 -15.27 5.38
C ASP A 191 6.74 -14.99 6.56
N ALA A 192 5.82 -15.91 6.86
CA ALA A 192 4.90 -15.78 7.99
C ALA A 192 5.62 -15.78 9.36
N MET A 193 6.67 -16.59 9.52
CA MET A 193 7.51 -16.56 10.73
C MET A 193 8.19 -15.20 10.90
N ILE A 194 8.75 -14.64 9.82
CA ILE A 194 9.40 -13.33 9.86
C ILE A 194 8.37 -12.24 10.17
N ARG A 195 7.18 -12.25 9.55
CA ARG A 195 6.09 -11.30 9.86
C ARG A 195 5.65 -11.37 11.32
N SER A 196 5.67 -12.55 11.95
CA SER A 196 5.36 -12.69 13.38
C SER A 196 6.36 -12.01 14.31
N CYS A 197 7.56 -11.72 13.82
CA CYS A 197 8.56 -10.97 14.56
C CYS A 197 8.32 -9.44 14.51
N GLU A 198 7.46 -8.95 13.61
CA GLU A 198 7.23 -7.53 13.35
C GLU A 198 6.59 -6.79 14.55
N PRO A 199 5.44 -7.23 15.11
CA PRO A 199 4.83 -6.51 16.24
C PRO A 199 5.66 -6.59 17.53
N GLY A 200 6.52 -7.61 17.65
CA GLY A 200 7.44 -7.79 18.78
C GLY A 200 8.82 -7.14 18.59
N GLY A 201 9.09 -6.51 17.45
CA GLY A 201 10.37 -5.91 17.11
C GLY A 201 11.56 -6.88 17.17
N LYS A 202 11.33 -8.17 16.94
CA LYS A 202 12.36 -9.24 17.10
C LYS A 202 13.21 -9.40 15.84
N TRP A 203 13.87 -8.31 15.44
CA TRP A 203 14.73 -8.26 14.25
C TRP A 203 15.85 -9.31 14.25
N ALA A 204 16.43 -9.63 15.42
CA ALA A 204 17.52 -10.60 15.52
C ALA A 204 17.06 -12.02 15.12
N VAL A 205 15.83 -12.38 15.49
CA VAL A 205 15.22 -13.67 15.12
C VAL A 205 14.90 -13.68 13.63
N ALA A 206 14.32 -12.60 13.09
CA ALA A 206 14.06 -12.46 11.66
C ALA A 206 15.34 -12.57 10.80
N MET A 207 16.45 -12.00 11.27
CA MET A 207 17.75 -12.06 10.61
C MET A 207 18.37 -13.46 10.65
N HIS A 208 18.26 -14.16 11.79
CA HIS A 208 18.69 -15.54 11.92
C HIS A 208 17.89 -16.46 10.98
N LEU A 209 16.57 -16.26 10.88
CA LEU A 209 15.72 -17.01 9.96
C LEU A 209 16.14 -16.80 8.50
N LEU A 210 16.45 -15.56 8.11
CA LEU A 210 16.97 -15.26 6.77
C LEU A 210 18.33 -15.93 6.52
N GLN A 211 19.20 -16.00 7.53
CA GLN A 211 20.51 -16.68 7.43
C GLN A 211 20.40 -18.20 7.33
N SER A 212 19.34 -18.81 7.89
CA SER A 212 19.07 -20.25 7.83
C SER A 212 18.41 -20.73 6.52
N LEU A 213 18.06 -19.82 5.61
CA LEU A 213 17.43 -20.18 4.31
C LEU A 213 18.27 -21.11 3.42
N PRO A 214 19.61 -20.95 3.32
CA PRO A 214 20.44 -21.87 2.54
C PRO A 214 20.41 -23.30 3.09
N ASP A 215 20.34 -23.46 4.42
CA ASP A 215 20.25 -24.76 5.08
C ASP A 215 18.91 -25.46 4.82
N LEU A 216 17.86 -24.67 4.59
CA LEU A 216 16.53 -25.13 4.19
C LEU A 216 16.39 -25.33 2.66
N ALA A 217 17.44 -25.08 1.88
CA ALA A 217 17.44 -25.09 0.41
C ALA A 217 16.39 -24.14 -0.22
N ILE A 218 16.05 -23.05 0.47
CA ILE A 218 15.10 -22.03 -0.02
C ILE A 218 15.90 -20.84 -0.54
N LEU A 219 15.66 -20.45 -1.79
CA LEU A 219 16.23 -19.23 -2.36
C LEU A 219 15.44 -18.02 -1.82
N PRO A 220 16.09 -17.05 -1.15
CA PRO A 220 15.42 -15.85 -0.70
C PRO A 220 14.97 -15.02 -1.91
N ASP A 221 13.70 -14.62 -1.93
CA ASP A 221 13.16 -13.69 -2.91
C ASP A 221 13.11 -12.25 -2.36
N LEU A 222 12.85 -11.28 -3.23
CA LEU A 222 12.75 -9.88 -2.84
C LEU A 222 11.65 -9.64 -1.78
N ARG A 223 10.57 -10.43 -1.81
CA ARG A 223 9.47 -10.35 -0.85
C ARG A 223 9.94 -10.70 0.57
N LEU A 224 10.76 -11.73 0.71
CA LEU A 224 11.30 -12.15 2.01
C LEU A 224 12.27 -11.11 2.57
N TYR A 225 13.11 -10.53 1.71
CA TYR A 225 13.98 -9.40 2.07
C TYR A 225 13.17 -8.19 2.57
N ASN A 226 12.13 -7.80 1.83
CA ASN A 226 11.24 -6.69 2.22
C ASN A 226 10.53 -6.93 3.54
N THR A 227 10.21 -8.19 3.84
CA THR A 227 9.55 -8.56 5.08
C THR A 227 10.51 -8.48 6.27
N VAL A 228 11.77 -8.89 6.12
CA VAL A 228 12.79 -8.69 7.16
C VAL A 228 13.11 -7.19 7.31
N LEU A 229 13.15 -6.41 6.23
CA LEU A 229 13.31 -4.95 6.28
C LEU A 229 12.21 -4.30 7.10
N GLY A 230 10.94 -4.70 6.90
CA GLY A 230 9.81 -4.21 7.71
C GLY A 230 9.95 -4.54 9.20
N VAL A 231 10.45 -5.73 9.55
CA VAL A 231 10.74 -6.08 10.96
C VAL A 231 11.87 -5.22 11.53
N CYS A 232 12.94 -4.98 10.77
CA CYS A 232 14.06 -4.12 11.18
C CYS A 232 13.61 -2.66 11.37
N SER A 233 12.74 -2.17 10.48
CA SER A 233 12.08 -0.87 10.53
C SER A 233 11.24 -0.71 11.80
N ALA A 234 10.34 -1.66 12.07
CA ALA A 234 9.50 -1.68 13.28
C ALA A 234 10.34 -1.71 14.56
N ALA A 235 11.48 -2.43 14.54
CA ALA A 235 12.42 -2.54 15.65
C ALA A 235 13.38 -1.35 15.80
N GLY A 236 13.38 -0.38 14.87
CA GLY A 236 14.31 0.77 14.86
C GLY A 236 15.78 0.40 14.64
N GLN A 237 16.03 -0.69 13.93
CA GLN A 237 17.38 -1.19 13.63
C GLN A 237 17.76 -0.88 12.19
N TRP A 238 17.76 0.42 11.85
CA TRP A 238 18.09 0.92 10.51
C TRP A 238 19.47 0.45 10.01
N GLN A 239 20.45 0.29 10.90
CA GLN A 239 21.80 -0.19 10.55
C GLN A 239 21.76 -1.60 9.94
N GLN A 240 20.93 -2.46 10.53
CA GLN A 240 20.71 -3.82 10.05
C GLN A 240 19.88 -3.83 8.77
N GLY A 241 18.92 -2.90 8.64
CA GLY A 241 18.15 -2.67 7.41
C GLY A 241 19.03 -2.23 6.23
N ALA A 242 19.94 -1.28 6.44
CA ALA A 242 20.89 -0.81 5.43
C ALA A 242 21.85 -1.92 4.97
N GLY A 243 22.42 -2.68 5.92
CA GLY A 243 23.25 -3.84 5.59
C GLY A 243 22.48 -4.99 4.92
N LEU A 244 21.16 -5.03 5.08
CA LEU A 244 20.29 -5.99 4.41
C LEU A 244 19.99 -5.57 2.96
N LEU A 245 19.78 -4.27 2.70
CA LEU A 245 19.66 -3.72 1.35
C LEU A 245 20.92 -3.94 0.51
N GLU A 246 22.10 -3.81 1.12
CA GLU A 246 23.37 -4.10 0.47
C GLU A 246 23.49 -5.59 0.08
N ARG A 247 23.09 -6.50 0.97
CA ARG A 247 23.04 -7.94 0.69
C ARG A 247 22.04 -8.30 -0.41
N ALA A 248 20.87 -7.66 -0.45
CA ALA A 248 19.90 -7.84 -1.53
C ALA A 248 20.47 -7.42 -2.89
N ARG A 249 21.17 -6.27 -2.95
CA ARG A 249 21.85 -5.79 -4.17
C ARG A 249 22.96 -6.75 -4.62
N ASN A 250 23.76 -7.26 -3.69
CA ASN A 250 24.83 -8.23 -3.97
C ASN A 250 24.31 -9.58 -4.44
N ALA A 251 23.07 -9.94 -4.06
CA ALA A 251 22.36 -11.11 -4.57
C ALA A 251 21.67 -10.89 -5.94
N ALA A 252 21.95 -9.76 -6.62
CA ALA A 252 21.32 -9.34 -7.87
C ALA A 252 19.79 -9.14 -7.81
N LEU A 253 19.22 -8.99 -6.60
CA LEU A 253 17.83 -8.59 -6.40
C LEU A 253 17.77 -7.06 -6.47
N GLN A 254 16.90 -6.51 -7.32
CA GLN A 254 16.70 -5.06 -7.42
C GLN A 254 15.75 -4.58 -6.31
N PRO A 255 16.24 -3.85 -5.28
CA PRO A 255 15.36 -3.36 -4.22
C PRO A 255 14.41 -2.30 -4.77
N ASP A 256 13.13 -2.42 -4.42
CA ASP A 256 12.07 -1.51 -4.85
C ASP A 256 11.90 -0.33 -3.88
N ALA A 257 11.03 0.62 -4.22
CA ALA A 257 10.76 1.80 -3.39
C ALA A 257 10.32 1.43 -1.95
N PHE A 258 9.65 0.29 -1.78
CA PHE A 258 9.26 -0.25 -0.48
C PHE A 258 10.46 -0.76 0.34
N SER A 259 11.43 -1.40 -0.32
CA SER A 259 12.69 -1.84 0.29
C SER A 259 13.44 -0.66 0.93
N PHE A 260 13.52 0.47 0.21
CA PHE A 260 14.22 1.66 0.68
C PHE A 260 13.46 2.42 1.78
N SER A 261 12.13 2.48 1.73
CA SER A 261 11.32 3.09 2.79
C SER A 261 11.42 2.33 4.11
N GLU A 262 11.38 0.99 4.06
CA GLU A 262 11.51 0.16 5.26
C GLU A 262 12.96 0.07 5.76
N GLY A 263 13.95 -0.04 4.87
CA GLY A 263 15.36 -0.07 5.26
C GLY A 263 15.86 1.21 5.95
N SER A 264 15.16 2.33 5.71
CA SER A 264 15.41 3.63 6.37
C SER A 264 14.61 3.82 7.68
N GLY A 265 13.75 2.86 8.04
CA GLY A 265 12.79 2.97 9.14
C GLY A 265 13.42 3.13 10.53
N ARG A 266 12.79 3.97 11.36
CA ARG A 266 13.20 4.36 12.73
C ARG A 266 14.72 4.48 12.87
N MET A 267 15.34 5.24 11.97
CA MET A 267 16.54 5.96 12.35
C MET A 267 16.22 6.66 13.69
N PRO A 268 17.07 6.56 14.74
CA PRO A 268 16.91 7.46 15.86
C PRO A 268 16.85 8.85 15.24
N GLU A 269 15.81 9.63 15.59
CA GLU A 269 15.86 11.06 15.31
C GLU A 269 17.28 11.47 15.70
N PRO A 270 18.05 12.08 14.78
CA PRO A 270 19.23 12.81 15.19
C PRO A 270 18.78 13.65 16.37
N ASP A 271 19.52 13.67 17.47
CA ASP A 271 19.14 14.39 18.69
C ASP A 271 18.82 15.87 18.33
N TYR A 272 17.56 16.14 17.96
CA TYR A 272 17.09 17.41 17.38
C TYR A 272 16.77 18.42 18.49
N LYS A 273 17.11 18.08 19.74
CA LYS A 273 17.12 19.01 20.87
C LYS A 273 18.24 20.03 20.79
N THR A 274 19.22 19.85 19.91
CA THR A 274 19.87 21.00 19.30
C THR A 274 19.01 21.47 18.15
N ARG A 275 18.50 22.71 18.26
CA ARG A 275 18.04 23.54 17.14
C ARG A 275 19.05 23.43 15.99
N HIS A 276 18.94 22.42 15.15
CA HIS A 276 19.36 22.54 13.78
C HIS A 276 18.19 23.26 13.14
N GLU A 277 18.30 24.59 13.23
CA GLU A 277 17.91 25.45 12.13
C GLU A 277 18.01 24.62 10.85
N PHE A 278 16.90 24.44 10.14
CA PHE A 278 16.95 24.01 8.76
C PHE A 278 17.60 25.18 8.00
N THR A 279 18.91 25.31 8.20
CA THR A 279 19.75 26.18 7.41
C THR A 279 19.65 25.57 6.03
N GLY A 280 19.32 26.36 5.02
CA GLY A 280 19.31 25.93 3.62
C GLY A 280 20.68 25.49 3.09
N SER A 281 21.57 24.93 3.91
CA SER A 281 22.71 24.12 3.54
C SER A 281 22.19 22.80 2.98
N GLY A 282 22.30 22.63 1.67
CA GLY A 282 21.94 21.39 0.98
C GLY A 282 22.72 20.16 1.45
N LEU A 283 22.47 19.03 0.77
CA LEU A 283 23.05 17.72 1.06
C LEU A 283 24.57 17.76 1.31
N GLU A 284 25.05 16.95 2.26
CA GLU A 284 26.49 16.81 2.50
C GLU A 284 27.18 16.28 1.24
N PRO A 285 28.45 16.64 0.96
CA PRO A 285 29.11 16.32 -0.31
C PRO A 285 29.06 14.82 -0.71
N ARG A 286 29.18 13.91 0.26
CA ARG A 286 29.10 12.47 0.02
C ARG A 286 27.70 11.99 -0.33
N GLU A 287 26.67 12.56 0.31
CA GLU A 287 25.26 12.25 0.02
C GLU A 287 24.89 12.77 -1.36
N LEU A 288 25.38 13.96 -1.69
CA LEU A 288 25.23 14.57 -3.01
C LEU A 288 25.88 13.72 -4.10
N GLU A 289 27.11 13.24 -3.90
CA GLU A 289 27.81 12.34 -4.84
C GLU A 289 27.05 11.03 -5.05
N ALA A 290 26.57 10.40 -3.97
CA ALA A 290 25.78 9.17 -4.05
C ALA A 290 24.45 9.38 -4.79
N LEU A 291 23.77 10.49 -4.54
CA LEU A 291 22.49 10.84 -5.18
C LEU A 291 22.68 11.13 -6.67
N VAL A 292 23.73 11.89 -7.02
CA VAL A 292 24.17 12.17 -8.39
C VAL A 292 24.40 10.89 -9.19
N ALA A 293 25.05 9.89 -8.58
CA ALA A 293 25.36 8.63 -9.24
C ALA A 293 24.12 7.77 -9.59
N THR A 294 22.97 8.06 -8.98
CA THR A 294 21.74 7.27 -9.13
C THR A 294 20.61 8.02 -9.83
N LEU A 295 20.89 9.16 -10.46
CA LEU A 295 19.85 9.98 -11.09
C LEU A 295 19.10 9.21 -12.19
N PRO A 296 17.77 9.01 -12.07
CA PRO A 296 17.02 8.32 -13.09
C PRO A 296 16.86 9.18 -14.35
N LEU A 297 17.21 8.60 -15.49
CA LEU A 297 16.80 9.10 -16.81
C LEU A 297 15.34 8.71 -17.04
N LEU A 298 14.48 9.69 -17.31
CA LEU A 298 13.06 9.47 -17.58
C LEU A 298 12.76 9.38 -19.07
N LEU A 299 13.48 10.15 -19.88
CA LEU A 299 13.29 10.24 -21.32
C LEU A 299 14.60 10.66 -21.99
N GLU A 300 14.91 10.04 -23.13
CA GLU A 300 15.96 10.46 -24.06
C GLU A 300 15.43 10.28 -25.48
N GLU A 301 14.99 11.38 -26.10
CA GLU A 301 14.54 11.44 -27.48
C GLU A 301 15.64 12.09 -28.32
N GLU A 302 16.55 11.28 -28.86
CA GLU A 302 17.72 11.77 -29.59
C GLU A 302 17.34 12.58 -30.84
N ASP A 303 16.32 12.13 -31.58
CA ASP A 303 15.86 12.77 -32.82
C ASP A 303 15.25 14.16 -32.57
N GLU A 304 14.63 14.37 -31.41
CA GLU A 304 14.05 15.65 -31.01
C GLU A 304 15.00 16.50 -30.16
N GLY A 305 16.11 15.93 -29.69
CA GLY A 305 17.07 16.65 -28.87
C GLY A 305 16.62 16.85 -27.42
N LEU A 306 15.71 16.03 -26.88
CA LEU A 306 15.12 16.21 -25.55
C LEU A 306 15.55 15.13 -24.58
N VAL A 307 15.98 15.55 -23.39
CA VAL A 307 16.29 14.68 -22.26
C VAL A 307 15.48 15.12 -21.05
N ALA A 308 14.89 14.17 -20.32
CA ALA A 308 14.21 14.44 -19.08
C ALA A 308 14.83 13.64 -17.93
N VAL A 309 15.22 14.34 -16.86
CA VAL A 309 15.87 13.75 -15.68
C VAL A 309 14.91 13.79 -14.50
N ALA A 310 14.81 12.69 -13.75
CA ALA A 310 14.15 12.69 -12.45
C ALA A 310 15.08 13.34 -11.43
N LYS A 311 14.93 14.64 -11.23
CA LYS A 311 15.71 15.40 -10.27
C LYS A 311 15.17 15.16 -8.86
N PRO A 312 15.97 14.65 -7.91
CA PRO A 312 15.58 14.54 -6.51
C PRO A 312 15.59 15.92 -5.80
N SER A 313 15.05 15.97 -4.58
CA SER A 313 15.15 17.14 -3.72
C SER A 313 16.58 17.25 -3.15
N GLY A 314 17.05 18.48 -2.89
CA GLY A 314 18.34 18.75 -2.24
C GLY A 314 19.52 18.91 -3.20
N ILE A 315 19.36 18.60 -4.48
CA ILE A 315 20.35 18.86 -5.55
C ILE A 315 19.95 20.05 -6.41
N SER A 316 20.91 20.80 -6.95
CA SER A 316 20.61 21.88 -7.89
C SER A 316 20.33 21.33 -9.29
N SER A 317 19.58 22.07 -10.10
CA SER A 317 19.34 21.66 -11.49
C SER A 317 20.63 21.53 -12.29
N GLU A 318 21.60 22.41 -12.05
CA GLU A 318 22.90 22.39 -12.72
C GLU A 318 23.66 21.10 -12.40
N LYS A 319 23.82 20.76 -11.11
CA LYS A 319 24.51 19.55 -10.68
C LYS A 319 23.85 18.26 -11.17
N ALA A 320 22.52 18.22 -11.18
CA ALA A 320 21.78 17.06 -11.68
C ALA A 320 22.01 16.85 -13.19
N LEU A 321 22.10 17.93 -13.97
CA LEU A 321 22.36 17.84 -15.41
C LEU A 321 23.83 17.58 -15.73
N GLU A 322 24.78 18.13 -14.97
CA GLU A 322 26.21 17.80 -15.10
C GLU A 322 26.45 16.30 -14.91
N ALA A 323 25.84 15.72 -13.87
CA ALA A 323 25.86 14.29 -13.60
C ALA A 323 25.28 13.47 -14.75
N MET A 324 24.08 13.85 -15.24
CA MET A 324 23.44 13.14 -16.34
C MET A 324 24.23 13.26 -17.64
N ALA A 325 24.77 14.44 -17.94
CA ALA A 325 25.60 14.68 -19.11
C ALA A 325 26.85 13.79 -19.10
N ALA A 326 27.49 13.64 -17.94
CA ALA A 326 28.61 12.73 -17.76
C ALA A 326 28.21 11.26 -17.99
N SER A 327 27.06 10.84 -17.42
CA SER A 327 26.56 9.48 -17.60
C SER A 327 26.20 9.15 -19.06
N LEU A 328 25.60 10.09 -19.78
CA LEU A 328 25.23 9.93 -21.19
C LEU A 328 26.38 10.16 -22.15
N SER A 329 27.52 10.69 -21.66
CA SER A 329 28.63 11.17 -22.49
C SER A 329 28.19 12.16 -23.57
N LYS A 330 27.18 12.97 -23.26
CA LYS A 330 26.58 13.96 -24.16
C LYS A 330 26.41 15.29 -23.42
N PRO A 331 26.69 16.43 -24.06
CA PRO A 331 26.41 17.74 -23.45
C PRO A 331 24.89 17.92 -23.28
N LEU A 332 24.48 18.43 -22.13
CA LEU A 332 23.09 18.77 -21.83
C LEU A 332 22.98 20.23 -21.42
N PHE A 333 21.97 20.91 -21.95
CA PHE A 333 21.67 22.29 -21.60
C PHE A 333 20.31 22.40 -20.90
N ALA A 334 20.28 23.07 -19.74
CA ALA A 334 19.07 23.27 -18.96
C ALA A 334 18.09 24.22 -19.68
N VAL A 335 16.93 23.70 -20.10
CA VAL A 335 15.87 24.51 -20.73
C VAL A 335 14.81 24.96 -19.71
N SER A 336 14.86 24.42 -18.50
CA SER A 336 14.09 24.84 -17.35
C SER A 336 14.85 24.60 -16.04
N ARG A 337 14.30 25.04 -14.90
CA ARG A 337 14.92 24.88 -13.58
C ARG A 337 13.89 24.47 -12.54
N LEU A 338 14.34 23.66 -11.59
CA LEU A 338 13.63 23.32 -10.36
C LEU A 338 14.45 23.82 -9.18
N ASP A 339 13.81 24.53 -8.24
CA ASP A 339 14.46 25.02 -7.02
C ASP A 339 15.17 23.86 -6.28
N LEU A 340 16.23 24.14 -5.54
CA LEU A 340 17.02 23.13 -4.80
C LEU A 340 16.16 22.10 -4.03
N PRO A 341 15.17 22.50 -3.21
CA PRO A 341 14.33 21.54 -2.48
C PRO A 341 13.24 20.86 -3.32
N THR A 342 13.08 21.24 -4.60
CA THR A 342 12.04 20.70 -5.47
C THR A 342 12.54 19.50 -6.26
N SER A 343 11.90 18.35 -6.03
CA SER A 343 12.03 17.16 -6.87
C SER A 343 11.08 17.20 -8.06
N GLY A 344 11.40 16.49 -9.13
CA GLY A 344 10.50 16.31 -10.27
C GLY A 344 11.23 16.14 -11.59
N VAL A 345 10.53 16.42 -12.68
CA VAL A 345 11.06 16.29 -14.04
C VAL A 345 11.86 17.54 -14.39
N LEU A 346 13.14 17.35 -14.69
CA LEU A 346 14.04 18.39 -15.18
C LEU A 346 14.33 18.15 -16.67
N PRO A 347 13.66 18.87 -17.57
CA PRO A 347 13.94 18.80 -19.00
C PRO A 347 15.22 19.55 -19.35
N ALA A 348 15.99 18.98 -20.26
CA ALA A 348 17.21 19.51 -20.85
C ALA A 348 17.24 19.23 -22.36
N ALA A 349 17.91 20.10 -23.10
CA ALA A 349 18.19 19.87 -24.51
C ALA A 349 19.54 19.17 -24.68
N LEU A 350 19.66 18.31 -25.68
CA LEU A 350 20.95 17.82 -26.14
C LEU A 350 21.76 18.98 -26.71
N GLY A 351 23.04 19.05 -26.33
CA GLY A 351 23.95 20.10 -26.77
C GLY A 351 24.23 21.17 -25.72
N THR A 352 24.50 22.37 -26.22
CA THR A 352 24.94 23.53 -25.44
C THR A 352 23.93 24.66 -25.60
N GLU A 353 24.15 25.79 -24.93
CA GLU A 353 23.30 26.99 -25.09
C GLU A 353 23.17 27.43 -26.57
N GLN A 354 24.20 27.18 -27.39
CA GLN A 354 24.18 27.55 -28.81
C GLN A 354 23.44 26.54 -29.70
N SER A 355 23.07 25.37 -29.18
CA SER A 355 22.40 24.33 -29.97
C SER A 355 21.00 24.78 -30.43
N PRO A 356 20.57 24.42 -31.66
CA PRO A 356 19.22 24.71 -32.15
C PRO A 356 18.11 24.21 -31.21
N GLU A 357 18.30 23.02 -30.65
CA GLU A 357 17.37 22.33 -29.75
C GLU A 357 17.19 23.16 -28.47
N ALA A 358 18.29 23.55 -27.83
CA ALA A 358 18.29 24.39 -26.63
C ALA A 358 17.54 25.71 -26.86
N ARG A 359 17.82 26.39 -27.98
CA ARG A 359 17.15 27.65 -28.36
C ARG A 359 15.66 27.45 -28.59
N TRP A 360 15.28 26.37 -29.28
CA TRP A 360 13.88 26.06 -29.55
C TRP A 360 13.11 25.79 -28.26
N TYR A 361 13.61 24.92 -27.38
CA TYR A 361 12.97 24.60 -26.12
C TYR A 361 12.89 25.83 -25.20
N LEU A 362 13.96 26.61 -25.06
CA LEU A 362 13.93 27.87 -24.28
C LEU A 362 12.81 28.80 -24.76
N ALA A 363 12.62 28.93 -26.09
CA ALA A 363 11.55 29.74 -26.65
C ALA A 363 10.16 29.19 -26.27
N GLN A 364 9.96 27.87 -26.29
CA GLN A 364 8.68 27.27 -25.87
C GLN A 364 8.40 27.46 -24.37
N PHE A 365 9.41 27.31 -23.52
CA PHE A 365 9.30 27.57 -22.08
C PHE A 365 9.02 29.04 -21.77
N ALA A 366 9.56 29.97 -22.57
CA ALA A 366 9.32 31.39 -22.42
C ALA A 366 7.95 31.84 -22.97
N ALA A 367 7.48 31.20 -24.04
CA ALA A 367 6.20 31.52 -24.68
C ALA A 367 5.00 31.02 -23.88
N HIS A 368 5.16 29.98 -23.05
CA HIS A 368 4.08 29.36 -22.27
C HIS A 368 2.89 28.84 -23.12
N SER A 369 3.10 28.57 -24.41
CA SER A 369 2.06 28.15 -25.36
C SER A 369 2.00 26.63 -25.54
N LEU A 370 3.15 25.95 -25.54
CA LEU A 370 3.25 24.50 -25.72
C LEU A 370 3.67 23.75 -24.46
N VAL A 371 4.15 24.47 -23.44
CA VAL A 371 4.70 23.87 -22.22
C VAL A 371 3.76 24.15 -21.05
N GLU A 372 3.14 23.10 -20.55
CA GLU A 372 2.40 23.13 -19.30
C GLU A 372 3.26 22.54 -18.16
N LYS A 373 3.15 23.14 -16.98
CA LYS A 373 3.86 22.68 -15.78
C LYS A 373 2.87 22.50 -14.67
N THR A 374 2.98 21.37 -13.98
CA THR A 374 2.12 20.99 -12.88
C THR A 374 2.98 20.59 -11.69
N TYR A 375 2.69 21.18 -10.53
CA TYR A 375 3.41 20.92 -9.29
C TYR A 375 2.43 20.38 -8.26
N LEU A 376 2.82 19.32 -7.57
CA LEU A 376 2.15 18.91 -6.34
C LEU A 376 2.77 19.67 -5.17
N CYS A 377 1.93 20.31 -4.39
CA CYS A 377 2.33 21.20 -3.30
C CYS A 377 1.60 20.80 -2.03
N LEU A 378 2.35 20.53 -0.97
CA LEU A 378 1.79 20.39 0.36
C LEU A 378 1.89 21.74 1.06
N CYS A 379 0.75 22.31 1.42
CA CYS A 379 0.64 23.64 2.01
C CYS A 379 0.20 23.54 3.47
N GLN A 380 0.76 24.39 4.32
CA GLN A 380 0.37 24.55 5.72
C GLN A 380 -0.46 25.83 5.85
N GLY A 381 -1.68 25.73 6.36
CA GLY A 381 -2.56 26.88 6.56
C GLY A 381 -3.44 26.75 7.81
N THR A 382 -4.13 27.83 8.14
CA THR A 382 -5.25 27.80 9.10
C THR A 382 -6.54 27.40 8.39
N GLU A 383 -7.54 26.95 9.15
CA GLU A 383 -8.85 26.57 8.61
C GLU A 383 -9.40 27.64 7.65
N GLY A 384 -9.63 27.24 6.39
CA GLY A 384 -10.15 28.12 5.33
C GLY A 384 -9.12 28.89 4.51
N SER A 385 -7.81 28.69 4.72
CA SER A 385 -6.75 29.36 3.94
C SER A 385 -6.71 28.90 2.47
N LEU A 386 -7.11 27.64 2.23
CA LEU A 386 -7.42 27.10 0.91
C LEU A 386 -8.82 26.49 1.01
N ALA A 387 -9.61 26.62 -0.06
CA ALA A 387 -11.00 26.15 -0.11
C ALA A 387 -11.11 24.61 0.03
N GLU A 388 -12.34 24.10 0.01
CA GLU A 388 -12.64 22.66 0.18
C GLU A 388 -12.00 21.78 -0.91
N VAL A 389 -11.95 20.46 -0.66
CA VAL A 389 -11.45 19.48 -1.64
C VAL A 389 -12.21 19.62 -2.97
N GLY A 390 -11.47 19.67 -4.07
CA GLY A 390 -12.00 19.88 -5.41
C GLY A 390 -12.11 21.35 -5.82
N ALA A 391 -11.94 22.30 -4.88
CA ALA A 391 -12.00 23.72 -5.21
C ALA A 391 -10.85 24.13 -6.14
N GLU A 392 -11.21 24.89 -7.18
CA GLU A 392 -10.26 25.53 -8.07
C GLU A 392 -10.08 27.00 -7.68
N GLY A 393 -8.85 27.49 -7.78
CA GLY A 393 -8.51 28.86 -7.48
C GLY A 393 -7.46 29.41 -8.42
N SER A 394 -7.32 30.72 -8.44
CA SER A 394 -6.24 31.40 -9.15
C SER A 394 -5.74 32.59 -8.33
N VAL A 395 -4.44 32.82 -8.43
CA VAL A 395 -3.76 33.94 -7.78
C VAL A 395 -2.93 34.66 -8.81
N GLU A 396 -3.26 35.93 -9.02
CA GLU A 396 -2.64 36.82 -10.00
C GLU A 396 -2.06 38.04 -9.28
N LEU A 397 -0.93 37.82 -8.61
CA LEU A 397 -0.18 38.86 -7.90
C LEU A 397 1.14 39.12 -8.64
N PRO A 398 1.41 40.34 -9.15
CA PRO A 398 2.69 40.63 -9.78
C PRO A 398 3.85 40.44 -8.80
N LEU A 399 4.97 39.90 -9.27
CA LEU A 399 6.12 39.52 -8.46
C LEU A 399 7.35 40.36 -8.78
N LYS A 400 7.95 40.95 -7.75
CA LYS A 400 9.24 41.67 -7.82
C LYS A 400 10.30 40.85 -7.10
N VAL A 401 11.47 40.68 -7.73
CA VAL A 401 12.62 40.02 -7.11
C VAL A 401 13.33 41.02 -6.20
N VAL A 402 13.55 40.64 -4.96
CA VAL A 402 14.21 41.45 -3.92
C VAL A 402 15.39 40.68 -3.37
N ALA A 403 16.53 41.35 -3.19
CA ALA A 403 17.69 40.76 -2.56
C ALA A 403 17.42 40.50 -1.07
N THR A 404 17.69 39.28 -0.60
CA THR A 404 17.60 38.90 0.82
C THR A 404 18.97 38.88 1.49
N SER A 405 20.04 38.69 0.72
CA SER A 405 21.44 38.80 1.16
C SER A 405 22.34 39.19 -0.02
N ARG A 406 23.67 39.18 0.18
CA ARG A 406 24.65 39.42 -0.90
C ARG A 406 24.56 38.41 -2.06
N SER A 407 24.03 37.21 -1.82
CA SER A 407 23.98 36.14 -2.83
C SER A 407 22.59 35.51 -3.03
N THR A 408 21.59 35.91 -2.24
CA THR A 408 20.25 35.31 -2.29
C THR A 408 19.19 36.36 -2.62
N SER A 409 18.18 35.96 -3.38
CA SER A 409 17.02 36.79 -3.70
C SER A 409 15.74 35.99 -3.56
N ARG A 410 14.62 36.69 -3.36
CA ARG A 410 13.29 36.09 -3.31
C ARG A 410 12.30 36.94 -4.08
N ALA A 411 11.26 36.32 -4.63
CA ALA A 411 10.14 37.05 -5.18
C ALA A 411 9.17 37.46 -4.08
N VAL A 412 8.63 38.66 -4.15
CA VAL A 412 7.58 39.14 -3.25
C VAL A 412 6.43 39.75 -4.08
N PRO A 413 5.18 39.62 -3.63
CA PRO A 413 4.05 40.36 -4.20
C PRO A 413 4.31 41.87 -4.16
N SER A 414 4.18 42.53 -5.31
CA SER A 414 4.44 43.97 -5.45
C SER A 414 3.74 44.52 -6.69
N ALA A 415 3.09 45.66 -6.58
CA ALA A 415 2.44 46.32 -7.73
C ALA A 415 3.43 46.67 -8.86
N GLU A 416 4.69 46.95 -8.51
CA GLU A 416 5.79 47.17 -9.47
C GLU A 416 6.41 45.86 -10.03
N GLY A 417 5.87 44.72 -9.64
CA GLY A 417 6.35 43.40 -10.04
C GLY A 417 5.99 43.06 -11.49
N LYS A 418 6.65 42.03 -12.02
CA LYS A 418 6.25 41.45 -13.31
C LYS A 418 4.99 40.62 -13.11
N ARG A 419 4.04 40.69 -14.05
CA ARG A 419 2.82 39.87 -14.04
C ARG A 419 3.15 38.40 -13.81
N ALA A 420 2.43 37.80 -12.87
CA ALA A 420 2.54 36.40 -12.51
C ALA A 420 1.16 35.83 -12.19
N ARG A 421 0.88 34.61 -12.64
CA ARG A 421 -0.38 33.90 -12.37
C ARG A 421 -0.15 32.44 -12.08
N THR A 422 -0.73 31.94 -11.00
CA THR A 422 -0.77 30.51 -10.66
C THR A 422 -2.22 30.10 -10.50
N ASP A 423 -2.64 29.10 -11.28
CA ASP A 423 -3.92 28.42 -11.07
C ASP A 423 -3.66 27.22 -10.15
N PHE A 424 -4.63 26.82 -9.34
CA PHE A 424 -4.50 25.65 -8.49
C PHE A 424 -5.82 24.91 -8.28
N GLN A 425 -5.73 23.65 -7.88
CA GLN A 425 -6.86 22.83 -7.44
C GLN A 425 -6.50 22.12 -6.14
N VAL A 426 -7.42 22.11 -5.17
CA VAL A 426 -7.24 21.39 -3.91
C VAL A 426 -7.55 19.92 -4.11
N LEU A 427 -6.58 19.04 -3.89
CA LEU A 427 -6.70 17.60 -4.10
C LEU A 427 -7.09 16.85 -2.81
N ALA A 428 -6.54 17.28 -1.67
CA ALA A 428 -6.84 16.70 -0.37
C ALA A 428 -6.63 17.73 0.74
N VAL A 429 -7.34 17.55 1.85
CA VAL A 429 -7.23 18.36 3.06
C VAL A 429 -7.08 17.42 4.25
N PHE A 430 -6.10 17.68 5.10
CA PHE A 430 -5.81 16.96 6.32
C PHE A 430 -5.95 17.96 7.47
N ALA A 431 -6.99 17.82 8.28
CA ALA A 431 -7.25 18.72 9.41
C ALA A 431 -6.92 18.03 10.74
N GLU A 432 -6.10 18.69 11.54
CA GLU A 432 -5.92 18.42 12.98
C GLU A 432 -6.45 19.60 13.80
N ALA A 433 -6.62 19.42 15.11
CA ALA A 433 -7.30 20.38 16.00
C ALA A 433 -6.76 21.84 15.95
N THR A 434 -5.54 22.07 15.47
CA THR A 434 -4.90 23.39 15.40
C THR A 434 -4.22 23.70 14.06
N SER A 435 -4.24 22.80 13.09
CA SER A 435 -3.53 22.99 11.81
C SER A 435 -4.21 22.26 10.66
N GLN A 436 -4.23 22.89 9.49
CA GLN A 436 -4.75 22.30 8.27
C GLN A 436 -3.60 22.16 7.26
N LEU A 437 -3.42 20.95 6.74
CA LEU A 437 -2.58 20.71 5.58
C LEU A 437 -3.46 20.53 4.35
N SER A 438 -3.05 21.13 3.24
CA SER A 438 -3.75 20.97 1.96
C SER A 438 -2.76 20.49 0.91
N LEU A 439 -3.08 19.38 0.27
CA LEU A 439 -2.39 18.94 -0.94
C LEU A 439 -3.07 19.59 -2.13
N ILE A 440 -2.32 20.36 -2.91
CA ILE A 440 -2.82 21.04 -4.10
C ILE A 440 -2.03 20.68 -5.36
N GLU A 441 -2.72 20.71 -6.49
CA GLU A 441 -2.11 20.82 -7.80
C GLU A 441 -1.94 22.31 -8.13
N ALA A 442 -0.71 22.77 -8.38
CA ALA A 442 -0.42 24.15 -8.76
C ALA A 442 0.15 24.22 -10.19
N ARG A 443 -0.45 25.09 -11.01
CA ARG A 443 -0.15 25.29 -12.42
C ARG A 443 0.28 26.75 -12.66
N PRO A 444 1.60 27.04 -12.67
CA PRO A 444 2.08 28.38 -12.95
C PRO A 444 1.91 28.71 -14.44
N ARG A 445 0.99 29.64 -14.75
CA ARG A 445 0.73 30.15 -16.11
C ARG A 445 1.79 31.15 -16.59
N THR A 446 2.75 31.47 -15.73
CA THR A 446 3.91 32.32 -15.99
C THR A 446 5.16 31.71 -15.35
N GLY A 447 6.35 32.07 -15.80
CA GLY A 447 7.63 31.60 -15.24
C GLY A 447 8.37 32.65 -14.42
N ARG A 448 7.93 32.96 -13.19
CA ARG A 448 8.68 33.84 -12.27
C ARG A 448 9.45 33.06 -11.20
N LEU A 449 10.54 33.65 -10.71
CA LEU A 449 11.33 33.10 -9.61
C LEU A 449 10.46 32.93 -8.37
N HIS A 450 10.51 31.75 -7.72
CA HIS A 450 9.73 31.39 -6.53
C HIS A 450 8.21 31.67 -6.64
N GLN A 451 7.63 31.63 -7.84
CA GLN A 451 6.27 32.12 -8.07
C GLN A 451 5.23 31.42 -7.19
N ILE A 452 5.22 30.08 -7.21
CA ILE A 452 4.25 29.27 -6.44
C ILE A 452 4.41 29.56 -4.94
N ARG A 453 5.66 29.54 -4.46
CA ARG A 453 6.02 29.81 -3.05
C ARG A 453 5.49 31.17 -2.58
N ALA A 454 5.77 32.22 -3.35
CA ALA A 454 5.34 33.58 -3.03
C ALA A 454 3.81 33.75 -3.09
N HIS A 455 3.16 33.14 -4.08
CA HIS A 455 1.70 33.20 -4.23
C HIS A 455 0.97 32.46 -3.10
N LEU A 456 1.39 31.24 -2.78
CA LEU A 456 0.76 30.43 -1.74
C LEU A 456 0.97 31.03 -0.34
N ALA A 457 2.16 31.58 -0.07
CA ALA A 457 2.38 32.35 1.15
C ALA A 457 1.50 33.60 1.24
N ALA A 458 1.25 34.30 0.13
CA ALA A 458 0.35 35.45 0.09
C ALA A 458 -1.13 35.06 0.31
N LEU A 459 -1.50 33.82 0.01
CA LEU A 459 -2.81 33.26 0.32
C LEU A 459 -2.92 32.74 1.77
N GLY A 460 -1.86 32.86 2.58
CA GLY A 460 -1.83 32.33 3.94
C GLY A 460 -1.67 30.80 4.01
N ALA A 461 -1.25 30.17 2.93
CA ALA A 461 -1.03 28.73 2.84
C ALA A 461 0.38 28.39 2.29
N PRO A 462 1.47 28.82 2.95
CA PRO A 462 2.82 28.56 2.48
C PRO A 462 3.13 27.07 2.32
N LEU A 463 4.12 26.73 1.48
CA LEU A 463 4.56 25.35 1.31
C LEU A 463 5.20 24.82 2.60
N VAL A 464 4.87 23.60 3.01
CA VAL A 464 5.47 22.94 4.18
C VAL A 464 7.00 22.92 4.04
N GLY A 465 7.70 23.31 5.12
CA GLY A 465 9.17 23.38 5.15
C GLY A 465 9.79 24.59 4.43
N ASP A 466 8.98 25.53 3.92
CA ASP A 466 9.49 26.74 3.28
C ASP A 466 9.83 27.86 4.28
N HIS A 467 11.04 27.81 4.82
CA HIS A 467 11.54 28.82 5.77
C HIS A 467 11.71 30.22 5.15
N LEU A 468 11.83 30.32 3.82
CA LEU A 468 11.99 31.63 3.16
C LEU A 468 10.68 32.41 3.07
N TYR A 469 9.56 31.68 3.03
CA TYR A 469 8.20 32.21 2.92
C TYR A 469 7.33 31.97 4.15
N GLY A 470 7.92 31.49 5.25
CA GLY A 470 7.33 31.54 6.59
C GLY A 470 6.53 30.32 7.01
N ALA A 471 6.67 29.17 6.33
CA ALA A 471 6.16 27.91 6.87
C ALA A 471 7.08 27.39 7.99
N GLN A 472 6.46 26.83 9.04
CA GLN A 472 7.15 26.22 10.17
C GLN A 472 7.14 24.70 10.06
#